data_AF-A0AAV1GTT6-F1
#
_entry.id   AF-A0AAV1GTT6-F1
#
_cell.length_a   1.000
_cell.length_b   1.000
_cell.length_c   1.000
_cell.angle_alpha   90.00
_cell.angle_beta   90.00
_cell.angle_gamma   90.00
#
_symmetry.space_group_name_H-M   'P 1'
#
loop_
_entity.id
_entity.type
_entity.pdbx_description
1 polymer ?
#
loop_
_entity_poly.entity_id
_entity_poly.type
_entity_poly.pdbx_seq_one_letter_code
_entity_poly.pdbx_strand_id
1 'polypeptide(L)'
;MSTADQLLEEMYTWIEQREQCARKLKTLAQELESLREKCNASECIGTTTAVVGTAFLIGAGVTTLLTGGAAAPLLGIAGGVCSGVGVGISVITKITEHLLSSDTMKDAQRIERKGNEVSENIQKLFQRLKKETQRASSSSDPNDLDQEIMNEILKAMARRSGLQHHFILHMLGKRQHHFGAGLGGPMFNQSTLMITLGSILSFFTLKASGDIFKLMFVKGGQQLAKEVSKVGLKTALKGGAMAVGGVIGLAFELPEAIDQWKELVSNNHVTEASQSLRDTAEDLQKITKTLREQLDKIKEILKDLEKLKSYIENSDRSHSQKQDFINIVKRYCDNKDVLAWLSETYDTDIFFKLVDIFYFLKQELDKKKKKTDREEIDIIFVAHGSIEDPLIMANSLLPLSTIEDVYLYSPWNCAIDAYAAYGIATGLIEPKHRIFGCIRANGCRIPDNGHYPANLPYYWNSMKNTGVGLIPNILVSPLKDPEDDAWNGFVFLQNTHGEPRKNRVVIPFIVPRLFSNFVTIPLYVVTLALSLVLFIFPFKATFHLAACLSRDSDTTLNGFDAYLNGQYSCTIDHSMMSSSMRLYHANPGLYNALRAVFDH
;
A
#
# COMPACT_ATOMS: atom_id res chain seq x y z
N MET A 1 -9.37 -17.18 -20.95
CA MET A 1 -8.56 -16.88 -19.75
C MET A 1 -7.24 -16.30 -20.19
N SER A 2 -6.85 -15.15 -19.63
CA SER A 2 -5.51 -14.58 -19.84
C SER A 2 -4.44 -15.43 -19.16
N THR A 3 -3.16 -15.21 -19.51
CA THR A 3 -2.02 -15.89 -18.87
C THR A 3 -1.97 -15.63 -17.36
N ALA A 4 -2.35 -14.42 -16.92
CA ALA A 4 -2.44 -14.08 -15.50
C ALA A 4 -3.57 -14.84 -14.78
N ASP A 5 -4.71 -15.11 -15.43
CA ASP A 5 -5.78 -15.92 -14.85
C ASP A 5 -5.32 -17.37 -14.65
N GLN A 6 -4.61 -17.93 -15.63
CA GLN A 6 -4.03 -19.29 -15.55
C GLN A 6 -2.99 -19.38 -14.43
N LEU A 7 -2.11 -18.36 -14.32
CA LEU A 7 -1.10 -18.30 -13.27
C LEU A 7 -1.74 -18.37 -11.87
N LEU A 8 -2.81 -17.62 -11.64
CA LEU A 8 -3.53 -17.64 -10.36
C LEU A 8 -4.20 -18.99 -10.11
N GLU A 9 -4.77 -19.64 -11.12
CA GLU A 9 -5.37 -20.98 -10.99
C GLU A 9 -4.34 -22.01 -10.54
N GLU A 10 -3.17 -22.01 -11.18
CA GLU A 10 -2.06 -22.90 -10.80
C GLU A 10 -1.55 -22.61 -9.38
N MET A 11 -1.50 -21.33 -8.95
CA MET A 11 -1.14 -20.99 -7.57
C MET A 11 -2.12 -21.56 -6.54
N TYR A 12 -3.44 -21.47 -6.76
CA TYR A 12 -4.42 -22.09 -5.86
C TYR A 12 -4.34 -23.62 -5.90
N THR A 13 -4.16 -24.20 -7.08
CA THR A 13 -3.97 -25.64 -7.26
C THR A 13 -2.74 -26.12 -6.49
N TRP A 14 -1.63 -25.38 -6.54
CA TRP A 14 -0.42 -25.68 -5.79
C TRP A 14 -0.65 -25.69 -4.28
N ILE A 15 -1.37 -24.68 -3.76
CA ILE A 15 -1.74 -24.59 -2.34
C ILE A 15 -2.52 -25.84 -1.92
N GLU A 16 -3.52 -26.25 -2.71
CA GLU A 16 -4.33 -27.43 -2.42
C GLU A 16 -3.51 -28.72 -2.43
N GLN A 17 -2.60 -28.90 -3.41
CA GLN A 17 -1.73 -30.08 -3.47
C GLN A 17 -0.83 -30.15 -2.23
N ARG A 18 -0.29 -29.03 -1.76
CA ARG A 18 0.58 -29.03 -0.56
C ARG A 18 -0.19 -29.28 0.73
N GLU A 19 -1.43 -28.83 0.83
CA GLU A 19 -2.33 -29.19 1.93
C GLU A 19 -2.65 -30.69 1.94
N GLN A 20 -2.89 -31.28 0.76
CA GLN A 20 -3.10 -32.73 0.61
C GLN A 20 -1.84 -33.52 1.01
N CYS A 21 -0.66 -33.07 0.57
CA CYS A 21 0.63 -33.66 0.93
C CYS A 21 0.84 -33.64 2.45
N ALA A 22 0.62 -32.49 3.09
CA ALA A 22 0.76 -32.36 4.53
C ALA A 22 -0.17 -33.32 5.30
N ARG A 23 -1.41 -33.51 4.84
CA ARG A 23 -2.31 -34.50 5.44
C ARG A 23 -1.74 -35.92 5.35
N LYS A 24 -1.20 -36.30 4.18
CA LYS A 24 -0.59 -37.62 3.99
C LYS A 24 0.66 -37.83 4.84
N LEU A 25 1.54 -36.82 4.96
CA LEU A 25 2.71 -36.90 5.83
C LEU A 25 2.33 -37.08 7.31
N LYS A 26 1.26 -36.39 7.77
CA LYS A 26 0.73 -36.55 9.13
C LYS A 26 0.19 -37.96 9.37
N THR A 27 -0.55 -38.52 8.40
CA THR A 27 -1.03 -39.90 8.46
C THR A 27 0.12 -40.89 8.51
N LEU A 28 1.16 -40.67 7.71
CA LEU A 28 2.33 -41.53 7.66
C LEU A 28 3.11 -41.55 8.99
N ALA A 29 3.22 -40.40 9.66
CA ALA A 29 3.79 -40.31 11.00
C ALA A 29 3.01 -41.17 12.01
N GLN A 30 1.67 -41.14 11.95
CA GLN A 30 0.81 -41.96 12.81
C GLN A 30 0.94 -43.46 12.52
N GLU A 31 1.08 -43.84 11.25
CA GLU A 31 1.33 -45.24 10.84
C GLU A 31 2.66 -45.75 11.41
N LEU A 32 3.73 -44.95 11.30
CA LEU A 32 5.05 -45.30 11.84
C LEU A 32 5.02 -45.52 13.37
N GLU A 33 4.34 -44.64 14.11
CA GLU A 33 4.19 -44.76 15.57
C GLU A 33 3.40 -46.01 15.96
N SER A 34 2.26 -46.26 15.29
CA SER A 34 1.45 -47.45 15.55
C SER A 34 2.21 -48.74 15.28
N LEU A 35 3.05 -48.77 14.24
CA LEU A 35 3.90 -49.91 13.94
C LEU A 35 4.97 -50.12 14.99
N ARG A 36 5.64 -49.04 15.43
CA ARG A 36 6.61 -49.10 16.53
C ARG A 36 5.95 -49.65 17.81
N GLU A 37 4.77 -49.17 18.17
CA GLU A 37 4.01 -49.66 19.33
C GLU A 37 3.67 -51.14 19.20
N LYS A 38 3.16 -51.58 18.04
CA LYS A 38 2.84 -53.00 17.79
C LYS A 38 4.07 -53.88 17.84
N CYS A 39 5.19 -53.43 17.28
CA CYS A 39 6.45 -54.16 17.30
C CYS A 39 6.98 -54.30 18.74
N ASN A 40 6.99 -53.22 19.52
CA ASN A 40 7.40 -53.24 20.92
C ASN A 40 6.47 -54.12 21.78
N ALA A 41 5.16 -54.12 21.52
CA ALA A 41 4.21 -55.00 22.19
C ALA A 41 4.41 -56.48 21.85
N SER A 42 4.73 -56.79 20.58
CA SER A 42 5.02 -58.15 20.13
C SER A 42 6.34 -58.70 20.70
N GLU A 43 7.32 -57.82 20.94
CA GLU A 43 8.59 -58.15 21.60
C GLU A 43 8.39 -58.40 23.10
N CYS A 44 7.46 -57.68 23.75
CA CYS A 44 7.08 -57.85 25.15
C CYS A 44 6.35 -59.19 25.44
N ILE A 45 5.63 -59.74 24.45
CA ILE A 45 4.98 -61.06 24.54
C ILE A 45 5.93 -62.20 24.12
N GLY A 46 7.11 -61.86 23.59
CA GLY A 46 8.00 -62.76 22.89
C GLY A 46 9.41 -62.90 23.45
N THR A 47 9.68 -62.70 24.75
CA THR A 47 10.87 -63.28 25.41
C THR A 47 10.82 -63.14 26.94
N THR A 48 10.50 -64.22 27.64
CA THR A 48 11.07 -64.51 28.97
C THR A 48 12.50 -65.02 28.75
N THR A 49 13.48 -64.43 29.45
CA THR A 49 14.94 -64.72 29.51
C THR A 49 15.88 -63.87 28.63
N ALA A 50 16.28 -62.70 29.15
CA ALA A 50 17.67 -62.26 29.32
C ALA A 50 17.72 -60.89 30.01
N VAL A 51 18.53 -60.79 31.06
CA VAL A 51 18.65 -59.64 31.98
C VAL A 51 19.79 -58.73 31.54
N VAL A 52 19.49 -57.43 31.48
CA VAL A 52 20.35 -56.23 31.68
C VAL A 52 21.52 -55.99 30.71
N GLY A 53 21.47 -54.83 30.04
CA GLY A 53 22.67 -54.17 29.55
C GLY A 53 22.44 -53.16 28.42
N THR A 54 21.72 -52.07 28.64
CA THR A 54 21.92 -50.85 27.83
C THR A 54 21.44 -49.62 28.59
N ALA A 55 22.41 -48.78 28.95
CA ALA A 55 22.19 -47.50 29.58
C ALA A 55 21.50 -46.54 28.60
N PHE A 56 20.56 -45.76 29.13
CA PHE A 56 19.99 -44.59 28.48
C PHE A 56 21.11 -43.64 28.02
N LEU A 57 21.28 -43.48 26.70
CA LEU A 57 21.90 -42.30 26.10
C LEU A 57 20.79 -41.40 25.49
N ILE A 58 19.88 -40.94 26.36
CA ILE A 58 19.15 -39.70 26.10
C ILE A 58 20.06 -38.59 26.62
N GLY A 59 20.76 -37.88 25.73
CA GLY A 59 21.45 -36.66 26.16
C GLY A 59 22.56 -36.07 25.29
N ALA A 60 23.19 -36.79 24.36
CA ALA A 60 24.38 -36.24 23.67
C ALA A 60 24.47 -36.47 22.14
N GLY A 61 23.54 -37.21 21.53
CA GLY A 61 23.57 -37.49 20.08
C GLY A 61 22.89 -36.45 19.19
N VAL A 62 22.09 -35.54 19.75
CA VAL A 62 21.22 -34.63 18.99
C VAL A 62 21.98 -33.39 18.47
N THR A 63 23.14 -33.05 19.02
CA THR A 63 23.90 -31.85 18.61
C THR A 63 24.95 -32.11 17.54
N THR A 64 25.49 -33.32 17.42
CA THR A 64 26.63 -33.60 16.53
C THR A 64 26.20 -33.93 15.09
N LEU A 65 25.00 -34.50 14.89
CA LEU A 65 24.45 -34.78 13.56
C LEU A 65 23.78 -33.55 12.90
N LEU A 66 23.45 -32.51 13.67
CA LEU A 66 22.70 -31.33 13.18
C LEU A 66 23.55 -30.09 12.90
N THR A 67 24.88 -30.15 13.04
CA THR A 67 25.78 -29.00 12.74
C THR A 67 26.56 -29.10 11.44
N GLY A 68 26.50 -30.23 10.71
CA GLY A 68 27.21 -30.37 9.44
C GLY A 68 28.73 -30.21 9.61
N GLY A 69 29.36 -31.15 10.31
CA GLY A 69 30.77 -31.50 10.11
C GLY A 69 31.80 -30.35 10.12
N ALA A 70 31.79 -29.49 11.14
CA ALA A 70 32.87 -28.54 11.39
C ALA A 70 33.38 -28.61 12.84
N ALA A 71 33.72 -29.81 13.30
CA ALA A 71 34.64 -29.99 14.42
C ALA A 71 35.21 -31.42 14.37
N ALA A 72 36.50 -31.53 14.05
CA ALA A 72 37.34 -32.63 14.50
C ALA A 72 38.75 -32.07 14.76
N PRO A 73 39.57 -32.62 15.67
CA PRO A 73 39.40 -33.89 16.38
C PRO A 73 39.64 -33.79 17.90
N LEU A 74 39.04 -34.70 18.68
CA LEU A 74 39.67 -35.31 19.87
C LEU A 74 38.72 -36.38 20.42
N LEU A 75 38.96 -37.63 20.02
CA LEU A 75 38.86 -38.82 20.88
C LEU A 75 39.44 -39.99 20.09
N GLY A 76 40.77 -40.11 20.18
CA GLY A 76 41.46 -41.34 19.86
C GLY A 76 41.34 -42.34 21.02
N ILE A 77 41.20 -43.60 20.64
CA ILE A 77 41.62 -44.81 21.38
C ILE A 77 40.81 -45.17 22.63
N ALA A 78 39.86 -46.10 22.47
CA ALA A 78 39.74 -47.29 23.33
C ALA A 78 38.94 -48.37 22.58
N GLY A 79 39.55 -49.54 22.39
CA GLY A 79 39.07 -50.62 21.52
C GLY A 79 37.98 -51.52 22.10
N GLY A 80 37.64 -52.55 21.32
CA GLY A 80 36.88 -53.71 21.81
C GLY A 80 36.02 -54.35 20.73
N VAL A 81 36.54 -55.42 20.13
CA VAL A 81 35.76 -56.41 19.39
C VAL A 81 34.75 -57.05 20.35
N CYS A 82 33.46 -56.98 20.02
CA CYS A 82 32.45 -57.93 20.47
C CYS A 82 31.55 -58.29 19.29
N SER A 83 31.94 -59.35 18.59
CA SER A 83 31.05 -60.18 17.81
C SER A 83 30.07 -60.88 18.76
N GLY A 84 28.78 -60.56 18.64
CA GLY A 84 27.69 -61.22 19.36
C GLY A 84 26.37 -61.02 18.59
N VAL A 85 25.85 -62.12 18.05
CA VAL A 85 24.67 -62.22 17.17
C VAL A 85 23.36 -62.14 17.97
N GLY A 86 22.31 -61.51 17.42
CA GLY A 86 20.93 -61.91 17.78
C GLY A 86 19.85 -60.83 17.68
N VAL A 87 19.06 -60.91 16.60
CA VAL A 87 17.63 -60.52 16.52
C VAL A 87 17.24 -59.08 16.94
N GLY A 88 17.49 -58.13 16.03
CA GLY A 88 16.75 -56.86 15.94
C GLY A 88 16.40 -56.44 14.51
N ILE A 89 16.82 -57.22 13.50
CA ILE A 89 16.74 -56.87 12.08
C ILE A 89 15.32 -57.01 11.52
N SER A 90 14.50 -57.93 12.05
CA SER A 90 13.17 -58.20 11.47
C SER A 90 12.17 -57.06 11.69
N VAL A 91 12.28 -56.35 12.81
CA VAL A 91 11.37 -55.25 13.17
C VAL A 91 11.70 -53.99 12.37
N ILE A 92 12.98 -53.61 12.30
CA ILE A 92 13.44 -52.42 11.56
C ILE A 92 13.18 -52.58 10.06
N THR A 93 13.41 -53.77 9.50
CA THR A 93 13.15 -54.06 8.08
C THR A 93 11.66 -53.95 7.78
N LYS A 94 10.78 -54.47 8.66
CA LYS A 94 9.31 -54.35 8.51
C LYS A 94 8.82 -52.91 8.58
N ILE A 95 9.36 -52.08 9.47
CA ILE A 95 8.99 -50.66 9.57
C ILE A 95 9.45 -49.90 8.32
N THR A 96 10.67 -50.16 7.85
CA THR A 96 11.21 -49.53 6.63
C THR A 96 10.44 -49.96 5.38
N GLU A 97 10.15 -51.25 5.24
CA GLU A 97 9.32 -51.78 4.15
C GLU A 97 7.91 -51.20 4.20
N HIS A 98 7.29 -51.11 5.37
CA HIS A 98 5.97 -50.52 5.51
C HIS A 98 5.96 -49.04 5.15
N LEU A 99 6.94 -48.26 5.60
CA LEU A 99 7.08 -46.84 5.25
C LEU A 99 7.10 -46.65 3.72
N LEU A 100 7.94 -47.40 3.01
CA LEU A 100 8.11 -47.27 1.56
C LEU A 100 6.97 -47.90 0.75
N SER A 101 6.35 -48.95 1.26
CA SER A 101 5.28 -49.67 0.55
C SER A 101 3.88 -49.18 0.89
N SER A 102 3.71 -48.37 1.95
CA SER A 102 2.42 -47.82 2.35
C SER A 102 1.76 -47.05 1.19
N ASP A 103 0.45 -47.27 1.04
CA ASP A 103 -0.33 -46.50 0.07
C ASP A 103 -0.31 -45.01 0.41
N THR A 104 -0.20 -44.67 1.70
CA THR A 104 -0.04 -43.29 2.19
C THR A 104 1.23 -42.62 1.66
N MET A 105 2.38 -43.30 1.68
CA MET A 105 3.64 -42.76 1.10
C MET A 105 3.56 -42.64 -0.42
N LYS A 106 3.02 -43.65 -1.11
CA LYS A 106 2.84 -43.60 -2.58
C LYS A 106 1.92 -42.45 -2.99
N ASP A 107 0.85 -42.21 -2.24
CA ASP A 107 -0.03 -41.07 -2.42
C ASP A 107 0.69 -39.75 -2.19
N ALA A 108 1.48 -39.62 -1.11
CA ALA A 108 2.26 -38.43 -0.83
C ALA A 108 3.25 -38.11 -1.96
N GLN A 109 3.98 -39.11 -2.46
CA GLN A 109 4.87 -38.98 -3.62
C GLN A 109 4.12 -38.58 -4.89
N ARG A 110 2.95 -39.17 -5.15
CA ARG A 110 2.13 -38.83 -6.32
C ARG A 110 1.60 -37.38 -6.25
N ILE A 111 1.16 -36.95 -5.08
CA ILE A 111 0.68 -35.58 -4.84
C ILE A 111 1.84 -34.59 -5.01
N GLU A 112 3.03 -34.92 -4.51
CA GLU A 112 4.20 -34.06 -4.67
C GLU A 112 4.62 -33.93 -6.13
N ARG A 113 4.66 -35.02 -6.91
CA ARG A 113 4.99 -34.96 -8.34
C ARG A 113 4.06 -34.02 -9.08
N LYS A 114 2.74 -34.15 -8.84
CA LYS A 114 1.74 -33.22 -9.37
C LYS A 114 1.99 -31.78 -8.90
N GLY A 115 2.32 -31.59 -7.63
CA GLY A 115 2.66 -30.28 -7.08
C GLY A 115 3.90 -29.65 -7.73
N ASN A 116 4.90 -30.45 -8.11
CA ASN A 116 6.10 -30.00 -8.82
C ASN A 116 5.81 -29.66 -10.28
N GLU A 117 4.97 -30.45 -10.97
CA GLU A 117 4.47 -30.13 -12.31
C GLU A 117 3.72 -28.78 -12.32
N VAL A 118 2.82 -28.57 -11.35
CA VAL A 118 2.11 -27.30 -11.14
C VAL A 118 3.10 -26.16 -10.88
N SER A 119 4.11 -26.39 -10.04
CA SER A 119 5.16 -25.40 -9.74
C SER A 119 5.95 -24.98 -10.99
N GLU A 120 6.34 -25.93 -11.84
CA GLU A 120 6.97 -25.62 -13.13
C GLU A 120 6.03 -24.83 -14.05
N ASN A 121 4.74 -25.18 -14.06
CA ASN A 121 3.74 -24.47 -14.85
C ASN A 121 3.58 -23.02 -14.37
N ILE A 122 3.57 -22.77 -13.06
CA ILE A 122 3.58 -21.41 -12.48
C ILE A 122 4.79 -20.61 -13.02
N GLN A 123 5.99 -21.19 -12.97
CA GLN A 123 7.20 -20.53 -13.48
C GLN A 123 7.10 -20.25 -14.99
N LYS A 124 6.66 -21.24 -15.79
CA LYS A 124 6.46 -21.11 -17.25
C LYS A 124 5.43 -20.03 -17.59
N LEU A 125 4.29 -20.01 -16.88
CA LEU A 125 3.22 -19.03 -17.06
C LEU A 125 3.68 -17.62 -16.68
N PHE A 126 4.43 -17.47 -15.58
CA PHE A 126 4.99 -16.17 -15.21
C PHE A 126 6.01 -15.65 -16.24
N GLN A 127 6.91 -16.51 -16.74
CA GLN A 127 7.85 -16.12 -17.81
C GLN A 127 7.12 -15.77 -19.12
N ARG A 128 6.04 -16.50 -19.42
CA ARG A 128 5.18 -16.18 -20.55
C ARG A 128 4.50 -14.83 -20.38
N LEU A 129 3.90 -14.56 -19.21
CA LEU A 129 3.29 -13.28 -18.88
C LEU A 129 4.31 -12.15 -19.03
N LYS A 130 5.51 -12.31 -18.48
CA LYS A 130 6.61 -11.34 -18.63
C LYS A 130 6.94 -11.03 -20.10
N LYS A 131 7.04 -12.06 -20.95
CA LYS A 131 7.29 -11.89 -22.40
C LYS A 131 6.11 -11.21 -23.12
N GLU A 132 4.88 -11.57 -22.79
CA GLU A 132 3.67 -10.98 -23.36
C GLU A 132 3.58 -9.48 -22.97
N THR A 133 3.81 -9.16 -21.70
CA THR A 133 3.84 -7.77 -21.22
C THR A 133 4.98 -6.98 -21.84
N GLN A 134 6.20 -7.54 -21.94
CA GLN A 134 7.34 -6.87 -22.57
C GLN A 134 7.12 -6.58 -24.06
N ARG A 135 6.38 -7.43 -24.77
CA ARG A 135 6.01 -7.20 -26.18
C ARG A 135 4.94 -6.12 -26.33
N ALA A 136 4.04 -6.02 -25.35
CA ALA A 136 2.96 -5.05 -25.35
C ALA A 136 3.40 -3.67 -24.82
N SER A 137 4.45 -3.61 -23.99
CA SER A 137 4.95 -2.38 -23.40
C SER A 137 5.97 -1.67 -24.32
N SER A 138 5.92 -0.34 -24.32
CA SER A 138 6.95 0.49 -24.97
C SER A 138 8.10 0.89 -24.03
N SER A 139 8.05 0.47 -22.76
CA SER A 139 9.07 0.83 -21.76
C SER A 139 10.19 -0.20 -21.73
N SER A 140 11.43 0.29 -21.77
CA SER A 140 12.63 -0.51 -21.54
C SER A 140 13.03 -0.58 -20.07
N ASP A 141 12.35 0.16 -19.17
CA ASP A 141 12.66 0.14 -17.74
C ASP A 141 12.18 -1.16 -17.07
N PRO A 142 13.07 -1.94 -16.44
CA PRO A 142 12.70 -3.15 -15.72
C PRO A 142 11.68 -2.94 -14.59
N ASN A 143 11.66 -1.78 -13.92
CA ASN A 143 10.67 -1.50 -12.87
C ASN A 143 9.27 -1.31 -13.45
N ASP A 144 9.15 -0.55 -14.54
CA ASP A 144 7.88 -0.38 -15.27
C ASP A 144 7.32 -1.73 -15.74
N LEU A 145 8.18 -2.61 -16.24
CA LEU A 145 7.78 -3.95 -16.69
C LEU A 145 7.21 -4.79 -15.54
N ASP A 146 7.91 -4.85 -14.40
CA ASP A 146 7.46 -5.59 -13.24
C ASP A 146 6.14 -5.02 -12.68
N GLN A 147 5.97 -3.70 -12.70
CA GLN A 147 4.72 -3.06 -12.30
C GLN A 147 3.55 -3.47 -13.21
N GLU A 148 3.76 -3.51 -14.52
CA GLU A 148 2.71 -3.93 -15.46
C GLU A 148 2.34 -5.41 -15.30
N ILE A 149 3.33 -6.28 -15.03
CA ILE A 149 3.08 -7.70 -14.71
C ILE A 149 2.19 -7.84 -13.47
N MET A 150 2.50 -7.08 -12.42
CA MET A 150 1.71 -7.08 -11.18
C MET A 150 0.30 -6.57 -11.41
N ASN A 151 0.16 -5.51 -12.22
CA ASN A 151 -1.13 -4.99 -12.64
C ASN A 151 -1.96 -6.06 -13.36
N GLU A 152 -1.37 -6.85 -14.25
CA GLU A 152 -2.06 -7.96 -14.93
C GLU A 152 -2.53 -9.05 -13.95
N ILE A 153 -1.72 -9.39 -12.95
CA ILE A 153 -2.09 -10.36 -11.92
C ILE A 153 -3.23 -9.83 -11.06
N LEU A 154 -3.19 -8.57 -10.64
CA LEU A 154 -4.27 -7.93 -9.89
C LEU A 154 -5.56 -7.81 -10.71
N LYS A 155 -5.46 -7.49 -12.00
CA LYS A 155 -6.58 -7.55 -12.95
C LYS A 155 -7.21 -8.94 -12.97
N ALA A 156 -6.40 -9.99 -13.00
CA ALA A 156 -6.88 -11.36 -12.94
C ALA A 156 -7.55 -11.71 -11.60
N MET A 157 -6.96 -11.33 -10.47
CA MET A 157 -7.56 -11.54 -9.14
C MET A 157 -8.91 -10.84 -9.01
N ALA A 158 -8.99 -9.62 -9.50
CA ALA A 158 -10.19 -8.82 -9.44
C ALA A 158 -11.31 -9.40 -10.33
N ARG A 159 -10.99 -9.86 -11.56
CA ARG A 159 -11.94 -10.59 -12.42
C ARG A 159 -12.48 -11.84 -11.73
N ARG A 160 -11.61 -12.66 -11.12
CA ARG A 160 -12.01 -13.88 -10.39
C ARG A 160 -12.85 -13.58 -9.15
N SER A 161 -12.74 -12.35 -8.62
CA SER A 161 -13.54 -11.89 -7.48
C SER A 161 -14.89 -11.30 -7.89
N GLY A 162 -15.21 -11.29 -9.19
CA GLY A 162 -16.46 -10.74 -9.72
C GLY A 162 -16.45 -9.22 -9.95
N LEU A 163 -15.29 -8.57 -9.81
CA LEU A 163 -15.17 -7.11 -9.92
C LEU A 163 -15.18 -6.67 -11.38
N GLN A 164 -15.86 -5.55 -11.67
CA GLN A 164 -15.99 -5.06 -13.04
C GLN A 164 -14.64 -4.61 -13.64
N HIS A 165 -14.34 -5.10 -14.85
CA HIS A 165 -13.07 -4.89 -15.57
C HIS A 165 -12.66 -3.41 -15.72
N HIS A 166 -13.64 -2.52 -15.92
CA HIS A 166 -13.41 -1.09 -16.12
C HIS A 166 -12.84 -0.39 -14.88
N PHE A 167 -13.23 -0.82 -13.68
CA PHE A 167 -12.74 -0.25 -12.43
C PHE A 167 -11.24 -0.52 -12.23
N ILE A 168 -10.84 -1.76 -12.51
CA ILE A 168 -9.49 -2.25 -12.24
C ILE A 168 -8.47 -1.66 -13.23
N LEU A 169 -8.87 -1.53 -14.51
CA LEU A 169 -8.04 -0.87 -15.53
C LEU A 169 -7.74 0.59 -15.20
N HIS A 170 -8.63 1.28 -14.49
CA HIS A 170 -8.48 2.70 -14.17
C HIS A 170 -7.65 2.91 -12.90
N MET A 171 -7.85 2.06 -11.89
CA MET A 171 -7.08 2.04 -10.64
C MET A 171 -5.61 1.60 -10.85
N LEU A 172 -5.38 0.62 -11.74
CA LEU A 172 -4.05 0.04 -11.97
C LEU A 172 -3.38 0.55 -13.25
N GLY A 173 -4.17 1.06 -14.20
CA GLY A 173 -3.69 1.44 -15.52
C GLY A 173 -3.41 2.93 -15.63
N LYS A 174 -2.23 3.33 -15.17
CA LYS A 174 -1.40 4.40 -15.75
C LYS A 174 -0.03 4.36 -15.08
N ARG A 175 1.04 4.55 -15.86
CA ARG A 175 2.43 4.59 -15.38
C ARG A 175 2.54 5.59 -14.23
N GLN A 176 2.59 5.09 -13.00
CA GLN A 176 2.99 5.90 -11.87
C GLN A 176 4.50 6.06 -11.95
N HIS A 177 4.95 6.97 -12.82
CA HIS A 177 6.29 7.52 -12.65
C HIS A 177 6.30 8.17 -11.25
N HIS A 178 7.22 7.67 -10.42
CA HIS A 178 7.53 8.05 -9.04
C HIS A 178 6.93 7.15 -7.94
N PHE A 179 7.41 5.89 -7.90
CA PHE A 179 7.61 5.16 -6.63
C PHE A 179 8.80 5.79 -5.87
N GLY A 180 8.63 7.04 -5.43
CA GLY A 180 9.62 7.69 -4.57
C GLY A 180 9.55 7.08 -3.18
N ALA A 181 10.67 6.52 -2.70
CA ALA A 181 10.86 5.98 -1.36
C ALA A 181 10.88 7.07 -0.26
N GLY A 182 9.89 7.97 -0.27
CA GLY A 182 9.63 8.92 0.80
C GLY A 182 8.89 8.21 1.93
N LEU A 183 9.58 8.04 3.06
CA LEU A 183 9.13 7.40 4.31
C LEU A 183 8.00 8.18 5.05
N GLY A 184 7.11 8.89 4.37
CA GLY A 184 6.11 9.74 5.00
C GLY A 184 4.85 9.98 4.16
N GLY A 185 3.97 8.99 4.11
CA GLY A 185 2.57 9.09 3.66
C GLY A 185 2.23 8.20 2.45
N PRO A 186 1.37 7.19 2.62
CA PRO A 186 0.07 7.28 1.93
C PRO A 186 -1.10 6.59 2.69
N MET A 187 -2.22 7.28 2.80
CA MET A 187 -3.48 6.83 3.43
C MET A 187 -4.21 5.71 2.66
N PHE A 188 -3.70 5.26 1.52
CA PHE A 188 -4.07 4.01 0.86
C PHE A 188 -2.77 3.30 0.49
N ASN A 189 -2.48 2.22 1.21
CA ASN A 189 -1.22 1.53 1.13
C ASN A 189 -1.19 0.65 -0.15
N GLN A 190 -1.11 1.28 -1.33
CA GLN A 190 -0.82 0.60 -2.60
C GLN A 190 0.47 -0.23 -2.45
N SER A 191 1.42 0.25 -1.64
CA SER A 191 2.56 -0.54 -1.19
C SER A 191 2.15 -1.81 -0.45
N THR A 192 1.14 -1.85 0.41
CA THR A 192 0.69 -3.10 1.09
C THR A 192 0.16 -4.10 0.09
N LEU A 193 -0.67 -3.68 -0.88
CA LEU A 193 -1.19 -4.58 -1.89
C LEU A 193 -0.07 -5.12 -2.80
N MET A 194 0.86 -4.26 -3.21
CA MET A 194 2.02 -4.65 -4.03
C MET A 194 3.04 -5.48 -3.25
N ILE A 195 3.26 -5.20 -1.96
CA ILE A 195 4.12 -5.98 -1.06
C ILE A 195 3.50 -7.35 -0.81
N THR A 196 2.19 -7.43 -0.57
CA THR A 196 1.48 -8.70 -0.33
C THR A 196 1.48 -9.55 -1.60
N LEU A 197 1.31 -8.94 -2.78
CA LEU A 197 1.44 -9.69 -4.03
C LEU A 197 2.90 -10.09 -4.26
N GLY A 198 3.86 -9.19 -3.99
CA GLY A 198 5.28 -9.45 -4.11
C GLY A 198 5.76 -10.59 -3.19
N SER A 199 5.16 -10.74 -2.00
CA SER A 199 5.44 -11.85 -1.10
C SER A 199 4.93 -13.19 -1.63
N ILE A 200 3.74 -13.20 -2.24
CA ILE A 200 3.23 -14.40 -2.89
C ILE A 200 4.14 -14.79 -4.07
N LEU A 201 4.52 -13.83 -4.91
CA LEU A 201 5.36 -14.13 -6.08
C LEU A 201 6.78 -14.56 -5.71
N SER A 202 7.36 -13.98 -4.65
CA SER A 202 8.70 -14.36 -4.21
C SER A 202 8.74 -15.79 -3.67
N PHE A 203 7.66 -16.24 -3.02
CA PHE A 203 7.51 -17.64 -2.61
C PHE A 203 7.63 -18.61 -3.80
N PHE A 204 7.06 -18.25 -4.94
CA PHE A 204 7.16 -19.06 -6.16
C PHE A 204 8.49 -18.89 -6.91
N THR A 205 9.54 -18.34 -6.27
CA THR A 205 10.88 -18.08 -6.87
C THR A 205 10.87 -17.24 -8.14
N LEU A 206 9.80 -16.46 -8.32
CA LEU A 206 9.65 -15.64 -9.51
C LEU A 206 10.66 -14.50 -9.43
N LYS A 207 11.40 -14.25 -10.53
CA LYS A 207 12.46 -13.23 -10.54
C LYS A 207 11.89 -11.90 -11.01
N ALA A 208 11.90 -10.92 -10.11
CA ALA A 208 11.75 -9.51 -10.44
C ALA A 208 12.92 -9.04 -11.33
N SER A 209 12.62 -8.14 -12.25
CA SER A 209 13.57 -7.51 -13.17
C SER A 209 14.15 -6.23 -12.57
N GLY A 210 13.32 -5.43 -11.91
CA GLY A 210 13.64 -4.12 -11.35
C GLY A 210 14.01 -4.16 -9.87
N ASP A 211 14.79 -3.17 -9.42
CA ASP A 211 15.35 -3.11 -8.07
C ASP A 211 14.29 -2.84 -6.99
N ILE A 212 13.25 -2.06 -7.31
CA ILE A 212 12.13 -1.80 -6.38
C ILE A 212 11.38 -3.10 -6.08
N PHE A 213 11.15 -3.92 -7.10
CA PHE A 213 10.46 -5.19 -6.97
C PHE A 213 11.33 -6.25 -6.31
N LYS A 214 12.64 -6.28 -6.55
CA LYS A 214 13.57 -7.14 -5.77
C LYS A 214 13.43 -6.86 -4.27
N LEU A 215 13.37 -5.59 -3.86
CA LEU A 215 13.19 -5.23 -2.44
C LEU A 215 11.86 -5.75 -1.88
N MET A 216 10.77 -5.63 -2.63
CA MET A 216 9.46 -6.16 -2.21
C MET A 216 9.47 -7.69 -2.10
N PHE A 217 10.12 -8.37 -3.05
CA PHE A 217 10.27 -9.82 -3.03
C PHE A 217 11.10 -10.29 -1.81
N VAL A 218 12.17 -9.56 -1.48
CA VAL A 218 12.99 -9.83 -0.29
C VAL A 218 12.19 -9.62 1.00
N LYS A 219 11.49 -8.48 1.14
CA LYS A 219 10.65 -8.22 2.33
C LYS A 219 9.54 -9.26 2.47
N GLY A 220 8.91 -9.63 1.36
CA GLY A 220 7.87 -10.65 1.33
C GLY A 220 8.40 -12.04 1.68
N GLY A 221 9.58 -12.40 1.15
CA GLY A 221 10.27 -13.65 1.49
C GLY A 221 10.65 -13.72 2.97
N GLN A 222 11.12 -12.62 3.56
CA GLN A 222 11.40 -12.52 4.99
C GLN A 222 10.15 -12.70 5.85
N GLN A 223 9.00 -12.18 5.43
CA GLN A 223 7.75 -12.33 6.16
C GLN A 223 7.30 -13.79 6.20
N LEU A 224 7.38 -14.50 5.06
CA LEU A 224 7.08 -15.93 5.01
C LEU A 224 8.13 -16.75 5.78
N ALA A 225 9.41 -16.38 5.71
CA ALA A 225 10.49 -17.05 6.44
C ALA A 225 10.37 -16.95 7.96
N LYS A 226 9.80 -15.85 8.49
CA LYS A 226 9.50 -15.72 9.93
C LYS A 226 8.42 -16.71 10.39
N GLU A 227 7.52 -17.08 9.49
CA GLU A 227 6.43 -17.98 9.80
C GLU A 227 6.86 -19.46 9.72
N VAL A 228 7.87 -19.83 8.94
CA VAL A 228 8.33 -21.23 8.88
C VAL A 228 9.25 -21.57 10.06
N SER A 229 9.05 -22.75 10.69
CA SER A 229 9.91 -23.19 11.80
C SER A 229 11.35 -23.46 11.31
N LYS A 230 12.35 -23.10 12.12
CA LYS A 230 13.78 -23.24 11.76
C LYS A 230 14.28 -24.70 11.67
N VAL A 231 13.48 -25.71 12.01
CA VAL A 231 13.96 -27.09 12.27
C VAL A 231 13.44 -28.11 11.22
N GLY A 232 12.14 -28.13 10.92
CA GLY A 232 11.54 -29.08 9.97
C GLY A 232 11.97 -28.81 8.52
N LEU A 233 11.64 -27.63 8.00
CA LEU A 233 11.96 -27.24 6.63
C LEU A 233 13.48 -27.14 6.36
N LYS A 234 14.29 -26.74 7.35
CA LYS A 234 15.75 -26.59 7.20
C LYS A 234 16.47 -27.92 6.95
N THR A 235 15.87 -29.04 7.37
CA THR A 235 16.43 -30.39 7.19
C THR A 235 15.98 -31.00 5.86
N ALA A 236 14.73 -30.73 5.45
CA ALA A 236 14.16 -31.14 4.16
C ALA A 236 14.62 -30.28 2.95
N LEU A 237 15.15 -29.07 3.17
CA LEU A 237 15.66 -28.16 2.12
C LEU A 237 17.15 -28.34 1.80
N LYS A 238 17.82 -29.39 2.30
CA LYS A 238 19.29 -29.49 2.23
C LYS A 238 19.86 -29.86 0.85
N GLY A 239 19.08 -30.35 -0.12
CA GLY A 239 19.62 -30.67 -1.46
C GLY A 239 19.32 -29.68 -2.59
N GLY A 240 18.42 -28.73 -2.39
CA GLY A 240 18.24 -27.59 -3.29
C GLY A 240 19.10 -26.39 -2.88
N ALA A 241 20.29 -26.22 -3.44
CA ALA A 241 21.12 -25.04 -3.21
C ALA A 241 20.32 -23.73 -3.37
N MET A 242 20.13 -22.94 -2.31
CA MET A 242 20.03 -21.46 -2.36
C MET A 242 19.95 -20.81 -0.96
N ALA A 243 21.06 -20.83 -0.23
CA ALA A 243 21.32 -19.88 0.85
C ALA A 243 22.35 -18.83 0.40
N VAL A 244 22.07 -18.15 -0.71
CA VAL A 244 22.75 -16.89 -1.05
C VAL A 244 21.69 -15.91 -1.57
N GLY A 245 20.86 -15.36 -0.66
CA GLY A 245 19.92 -14.29 -1.02
C GLY A 245 18.55 -14.24 -0.34
N GLY A 246 18.20 -15.16 0.57
CA GLY A 246 17.01 -15.02 1.43
C GLY A 246 15.64 -15.29 0.79
N VAL A 247 15.58 -16.07 -0.30
CA VAL A 247 14.31 -16.53 -0.91
C VAL A 247 14.10 -18.00 -0.56
N ILE A 248 13.06 -18.31 0.23
CA ILE A 248 12.58 -19.69 0.41
C ILE A 248 11.87 -20.07 -0.87
N GLY A 249 12.54 -20.85 -1.71
CA GLY A 249 11.96 -21.37 -2.94
C GLY A 249 11.20 -22.68 -2.72
N LEU A 250 10.27 -22.94 -3.64
CA LEU A 250 9.38 -24.11 -3.78
C LEU A 250 10.00 -25.52 -3.68
N ALA A 251 11.30 -25.66 -3.43
CA ALA A 251 12.00 -26.93 -3.45
C ALA A 251 11.81 -27.69 -2.13
N PHE A 252 10.56 -28.04 -1.79
CA PHE A 252 10.36 -29.20 -0.91
C PHE A 252 10.63 -30.44 -1.75
N GLU A 253 11.85 -30.96 -1.67
CA GLU A 253 12.24 -32.19 -2.34
C GLU A 253 11.83 -33.38 -1.47
N LEU A 254 10.56 -33.78 -1.63
CA LEU A 254 10.04 -34.95 -0.91
C LEU A 254 10.91 -36.19 -1.09
N PRO A 255 11.53 -36.49 -2.25
CA PRO A 255 12.45 -37.62 -2.39
C PRO A 255 13.62 -37.57 -1.39
N GLU A 256 14.25 -36.42 -1.20
CA GLU A 256 15.38 -36.25 -0.27
C GLU A 256 14.92 -36.40 1.18
N ALA A 257 13.76 -35.82 1.52
CA ALA A 257 13.15 -35.99 2.83
C ALA A 257 12.81 -37.46 3.12
N ILE A 258 12.33 -38.20 2.12
CA ILE A 258 12.04 -39.63 2.22
C ILE A 258 13.31 -40.43 2.49
N ASP A 259 14.41 -40.13 1.80
CA ASP A 259 15.69 -40.81 2.04
C ASP A 259 16.22 -40.55 3.45
N GLN A 260 16.04 -39.33 3.97
CA GLN A 260 16.37 -39.00 5.37
C GLN A 260 15.48 -39.76 6.36
N TRP A 261 14.16 -39.81 6.14
CA TRP A 261 13.26 -40.57 7.03
C TRP A 261 13.59 -42.07 6.99
N LYS A 262 13.92 -42.59 5.80
CA LYS A 262 14.37 -43.97 5.62
C LYS A 262 15.66 -44.25 6.38
N GLU A 263 16.63 -43.33 6.33
CA GLU A 263 17.88 -43.43 7.08
C GLU A 263 17.61 -43.42 8.60
N LEU A 264 16.78 -42.50 9.09
CA LEU A 264 16.38 -42.44 10.49
C LEU A 264 15.72 -43.75 10.95
N VAL A 265 14.75 -44.27 10.19
CA VAL A 265 14.09 -45.54 10.50
C VAL A 265 15.08 -46.70 10.48
N SER A 266 15.99 -46.75 9.49
CA SER A 266 17.00 -47.81 9.36
C SER A 266 17.99 -47.81 10.55
N ASN A 267 18.25 -46.63 11.13
CA ASN A 267 19.08 -46.45 12.31
C ASN A 267 18.29 -46.54 13.63
N ASN A 268 17.06 -47.08 13.61
CA ASN A 268 16.18 -47.25 14.77
C ASN A 268 15.70 -45.93 15.42
N HIS A 269 15.74 -44.82 14.67
CA HIS A 269 15.25 -43.49 15.07
C HIS A 269 13.83 -43.23 14.54
N VAL A 270 12.91 -44.18 14.77
CA VAL A 270 11.54 -44.13 14.23
C VAL A 270 10.72 -42.96 14.81
N THR A 271 10.98 -42.58 16.07
CA THR A 271 10.31 -41.42 16.68
C THR A 271 10.78 -40.12 16.05
N GLU A 272 12.07 -40.01 15.75
CA GLU A 272 12.67 -38.86 15.08
C GLU A 272 12.18 -38.75 13.63
N ALA A 273 12.03 -39.88 12.92
CA ALA A 273 11.43 -39.93 11.59
C ALA A 273 9.95 -39.49 11.61
N SER A 274 9.15 -40.02 12.55
CA SER A 274 7.75 -39.61 12.74
C SER A 274 7.63 -38.13 13.09
N GLN A 275 8.49 -37.63 13.98
CA GLN A 275 8.50 -36.21 14.36
C GLN A 275 8.87 -35.33 13.16
N SER A 276 9.88 -35.71 12.37
CA SER A 276 10.29 -34.98 11.16
C SER A 276 9.16 -34.93 10.12
N LEU A 277 8.41 -36.02 9.94
CA LEU A 277 7.21 -36.06 9.10
C LEU A 277 6.11 -35.08 9.58
N ARG A 278 5.87 -35.03 10.89
CA ARG A 278 4.91 -34.09 11.50
C ARG A 278 5.36 -32.65 11.34
N ASP A 279 6.61 -32.35 11.68
CA ASP A 279 7.17 -31.01 11.57
C ASP A 279 7.07 -30.50 10.12
N THR A 280 7.37 -31.37 9.15
CA THR A 280 7.22 -31.07 7.72
C THR A 280 5.77 -30.81 7.33
N ALA A 281 4.84 -31.65 7.81
CA ALA A 281 3.40 -31.47 7.55
C ALA A 281 2.89 -30.13 8.14
N GLU A 282 3.32 -29.79 9.36
CA GLU A 282 2.97 -28.55 10.05
C GLU A 282 3.54 -27.33 9.33
N ASP A 283 4.81 -27.37 8.90
CA ASP A 283 5.43 -26.31 8.11
C ASP A 283 4.68 -26.10 6.77
N LEU A 284 4.35 -27.18 6.04
CA LEU A 284 3.57 -27.10 4.80
C LEU A 284 2.16 -26.52 5.01
N GLN A 285 1.47 -26.92 6.09
CA GLN A 285 0.17 -26.35 6.47
C GLN A 285 0.29 -24.86 6.79
N LYS A 286 1.33 -24.46 7.51
CA LYS A 286 1.54 -23.06 7.88
C LYS A 286 1.81 -22.18 6.66
N ILE A 287 2.65 -22.65 5.74
CA ILE A 287 2.94 -21.97 4.46
C ILE A 287 1.68 -21.79 3.62
N THR A 288 0.95 -22.89 3.38
CA THR A 288 -0.27 -22.86 2.54
C THR A 288 -1.36 -21.99 3.14
N LYS A 289 -1.55 -22.05 4.46
CA LYS A 289 -2.44 -21.15 5.21
C LYS A 289 -2.04 -19.68 5.00
N THR A 290 -0.76 -19.36 5.16
CA THR A 290 -0.27 -17.97 5.04
C THR A 290 -0.46 -17.43 3.61
N LEU A 291 -0.17 -18.23 2.59
CA LEU A 291 -0.38 -17.84 1.19
C LEU A 291 -1.86 -17.59 0.89
N ARG A 292 -2.74 -18.46 1.40
CA ARG A 292 -4.19 -18.30 1.25
C ARG A 292 -4.67 -17.02 1.93
N GLU A 293 -4.24 -16.76 3.17
CA GLU A 293 -4.57 -15.53 3.90
C GLU A 293 -4.08 -14.27 3.17
N GLN A 294 -2.89 -14.31 2.55
CA GLN A 294 -2.38 -13.19 1.74
C GLN A 294 -3.21 -12.97 0.47
N LEU A 295 -3.59 -14.04 -0.24
CA LEU A 295 -4.47 -13.96 -1.41
C LEU A 295 -5.85 -13.41 -1.04
N ASP A 296 -6.43 -13.89 0.06
CA ASP A 296 -7.72 -13.45 0.57
C ASP A 296 -7.67 -11.98 1.01
N LYS A 297 -6.56 -11.54 1.63
CA LYS A 297 -6.36 -10.12 1.97
C LYS A 297 -6.38 -9.22 0.74
N ILE A 298 -5.73 -9.61 -0.35
CA ILE A 298 -5.77 -8.84 -1.61
C ILE A 298 -7.21 -8.78 -2.14
N LYS A 299 -7.93 -9.91 -2.11
CA LYS A 299 -9.34 -9.97 -2.52
C LYS A 299 -10.24 -9.04 -1.70
N GLU A 300 -10.07 -9.01 -0.38
CA GLU A 300 -10.83 -8.10 0.49
C GLU A 300 -10.51 -6.62 0.20
N ILE A 301 -9.24 -6.28 -0.01
CA ILE A 301 -8.86 -4.91 -0.43
C ILE A 301 -9.57 -4.54 -1.74
N LEU A 302 -9.57 -5.43 -2.73
CA LEU A 302 -10.20 -5.14 -4.02
C LEU A 302 -11.73 -4.94 -3.90
N LYS A 303 -12.40 -5.68 -3.01
CA LYS A 303 -13.84 -5.49 -2.72
C LYS A 303 -14.11 -4.15 -2.02
N ASP A 304 -13.29 -3.79 -1.03
CA ASP A 304 -13.41 -2.50 -0.35
C ASP A 304 -13.28 -1.33 -1.32
N LEU A 305 -12.34 -1.43 -2.25
CA LEU A 305 -12.13 -0.44 -3.31
C LEU A 305 -13.35 -0.31 -4.22
N GLU A 306 -13.97 -1.44 -4.61
CA GLU A 306 -15.21 -1.41 -5.40
C GLU A 306 -16.37 -0.76 -4.63
N LYS A 307 -16.52 -1.09 -3.34
CA LYS A 307 -17.50 -0.44 -2.47
C LYS A 307 -17.28 1.07 -2.38
N LEU A 308 -16.04 1.51 -2.13
CA LEU A 308 -15.72 2.94 -2.09
C LEU A 308 -16.10 3.63 -3.38
N LYS A 309 -15.79 3.04 -4.53
CA LYS A 309 -16.21 3.58 -5.82
C LYS A 309 -17.74 3.68 -5.90
N SER A 310 -18.46 2.59 -5.61
CA SER A 310 -19.93 2.59 -5.66
C SER A 310 -20.53 3.65 -4.74
N TYR A 311 -19.94 3.85 -3.56
CA TYR A 311 -20.35 4.88 -2.64
C TYR A 311 -20.02 6.28 -3.20
N ILE A 312 -18.83 6.53 -3.74
CA ILE A 312 -18.48 7.82 -4.38
C ILE A 312 -19.45 8.15 -5.52
N GLU A 313 -19.82 7.17 -6.34
CA GLU A 313 -20.70 7.37 -7.49
C GLU A 313 -22.18 7.59 -7.11
N ASN A 314 -22.58 7.22 -5.89
CA ASN A 314 -23.94 7.38 -5.39
C ASN A 314 -24.05 8.59 -4.45
N SER A 315 -24.73 9.66 -4.84
CA SER A 315 -25.00 10.82 -3.96
C SER A 315 -26.02 10.49 -2.86
N ASP A 316 -26.95 9.57 -3.11
CA ASP A 316 -28.06 9.23 -2.20
C ASP A 316 -27.67 8.06 -1.27
N ARG A 317 -26.59 8.27 -0.50
CA ARG A 317 -26.04 7.25 0.40
C ARG A 317 -26.91 7.07 1.64
N SER A 318 -27.27 5.83 1.97
CA SER A 318 -27.87 5.52 3.27
C SER A 318 -26.88 5.77 4.41
N HIS A 319 -27.38 5.92 5.64
CA HIS A 319 -26.53 6.05 6.82
C HIS A 319 -25.55 4.86 6.97
N SER A 320 -26.00 3.64 6.68
CA SER A 320 -25.14 2.45 6.73
C SER A 320 -24.04 2.46 5.66
N GLN A 321 -24.33 2.95 4.45
CA GLN A 321 -23.33 3.10 3.40
C GLN A 321 -22.29 4.17 3.76
N LYS A 322 -22.73 5.29 4.36
CA LYS A 322 -21.84 6.32 4.88
C LYS A 322 -20.91 5.74 5.96
N GLN A 323 -21.44 4.96 6.89
CA GLN A 323 -20.64 4.33 7.93
C GLN A 323 -19.65 3.28 7.39
N ASP A 324 -20.07 2.43 6.45
CA ASP A 324 -19.19 1.46 5.78
C ASP A 324 -18.07 2.18 5.02
N PHE A 325 -18.38 3.28 4.31
CA PHE A 325 -17.39 4.13 3.65
C PHE A 325 -16.31 4.62 4.62
N ILE A 326 -16.72 5.22 5.74
CA ILE A 326 -15.81 5.75 6.74
C ILE A 326 -14.96 4.63 7.35
N ASN A 327 -15.55 3.46 7.63
CA ASN A 327 -14.82 2.31 8.16
C ASN A 327 -13.77 1.78 7.19
N ILE A 328 -14.07 1.76 5.90
CA ILE A 328 -13.09 1.38 4.87
C ILE A 328 -11.96 2.42 4.84
N VAL A 329 -12.27 3.71 4.82
CA VAL A 329 -11.25 4.78 4.83
C VAL A 329 -10.35 4.68 6.07
N LYS A 330 -10.92 4.45 7.26
CA LYS A 330 -10.15 4.26 8.51
C LYS A 330 -9.21 3.05 8.44
N ARG A 331 -9.62 1.95 7.81
CA ARG A 331 -8.81 0.73 7.68
C ARG A 331 -7.50 0.96 6.94
N TYR A 332 -7.48 1.91 6.02
CA TYR A 332 -6.32 2.18 5.17
C TYR A 332 -5.58 3.46 5.56
N CYS A 333 -6.17 4.29 6.42
CA CYS A 333 -5.61 5.55 6.86
C CYS A 333 -4.63 5.41 8.03
N ASP A 334 -3.39 5.86 7.83
CA ASP A 334 -2.38 5.93 8.90
C ASP A 334 -2.26 7.34 9.54
N ASN A 335 -2.94 8.35 8.99
CA ASN A 335 -2.89 9.72 9.52
C ASN A 335 -3.78 9.87 10.76
N LYS A 336 -3.18 10.19 11.91
CA LYS A 336 -3.88 10.29 13.21
C LYS A 336 -4.88 11.43 13.27
N ASP A 337 -4.58 12.58 12.69
CA ASP A 337 -5.47 13.76 12.69
C ASP A 337 -6.75 13.45 11.91
N VAL A 338 -6.59 12.81 10.74
CA VAL A 338 -7.70 12.34 9.92
C VAL A 338 -8.51 11.26 10.64
N LEU A 339 -7.87 10.27 11.27
CA LEU A 339 -8.55 9.21 12.02
C LEU A 339 -9.34 9.75 13.21
N ALA A 340 -8.78 10.73 13.94
CA ALA A 340 -9.43 11.40 15.06
C ALA A 340 -10.69 12.11 14.56
N TRP A 341 -10.56 12.93 13.50
CA TRP A 341 -11.68 13.64 12.89
C TRP A 341 -12.80 12.67 12.46
N LEU A 342 -12.47 11.62 11.70
CA LEU A 342 -13.42 10.60 11.23
C LEU A 342 -14.08 9.81 12.37
N SER A 343 -13.54 9.86 13.59
CA SER A 343 -14.06 9.14 14.77
C SER A 343 -14.92 10.01 15.67
N GLU A 344 -14.68 11.31 15.68
CA GLU A 344 -15.40 12.27 16.52
C GLU A 344 -16.68 12.82 15.84
N THR A 345 -16.76 12.83 14.51
CA THR A 345 -17.95 13.31 13.79
C THR A 345 -18.92 12.17 13.44
N TYR A 346 -20.08 12.13 14.10
CA TYR A 346 -21.20 11.25 13.73
C TYR A 346 -22.07 11.81 12.60
N ASP A 347 -22.05 13.13 12.38
CA ASP A 347 -22.77 13.81 11.29
C ASP A 347 -21.82 14.18 10.14
N THR A 348 -21.55 13.19 9.30
CA THR A 348 -20.56 13.25 8.21
C THR A 348 -21.15 13.81 6.91
N ASP A 349 -22.33 14.42 6.94
CA ASP A 349 -23.04 14.88 5.76
C ASP A 349 -22.25 15.89 4.93
N ILE A 350 -21.46 16.74 5.59
CA ILE A 350 -20.60 17.72 4.89
C ILE A 350 -19.47 17.02 4.14
N PHE A 351 -18.86 15.99 4.72
CA PHE A 351 -17.82 15.20 4.06
C PHE A 351 -18.37 14.51 2.81
N PHE A 352 -19.57 13.92 2.89
CA PHE A 352 -20.20 13.31 1.72
C PHE A 352 -20.61 14.35 0.67
N LYS A 353 -21.04 15.55 1.06
CA LYS A 353 -21.25 16.67 0.11
C LYS A 353 -19.95 17.04 -0.62
N LEU A 354 -18.80 17.05 0.06
CA LEU A 354 -17.51 17.26 -0.60
C LEU A 354 -17.19 16.14 -1.58
N VAL A 355 -17.40 14.88 -1.19
CA VAL A 355 -17.23 13.72 -2.08
C VAL A 355 -18.10 13.89 -3.34
N ASP A 356 -19.35 14.34 -3.19
CA ASP A 356 -20.27 14.57 -4.31
C ASP A 356 -19.79 15.71 -5.23
N ILE A 357 -19.32 16.83 -4.66
CA ILE A 357 -18.73 17.95 -5.43
C ILE A 357 -17.53 17.46 -6.24
N PHE A 358 -16.62 16.72 -5.63
CA PHE A 358 -15.43 16.22 -6.32
C PHE A 358 -15.76 15.13 -7.34
N TYR A 359 -16.77 14.30 -7.08
CA TYR A 359 -17.25 13.35 -8.08
C TYR A 359 -17.87 14.05 -9.29
N PHE A 360 -18.66 15.11 -9.07
CA PHE A 360 -19.19 15.95 -10.15
C PHE A 360 -18.05 16.60 -10.95
N LEU A 361 -17.05 17.16 -10.28
CA LEU A 361 -15.84 17.69 -10.92
C LEU A 361 -15.20 16.64 -11.85
N LYS A 362 -15.04 15.41 -11.35
CA LYS A 362 -14.50 14.31 -12.15
C LYS A 362 -15.35 14.05 -13.40
N GLN A 363 -16.68 14.07 -13.30
CA GLN A 363 -17.56 13.90 -14.47
C GLN A 363 -17.33 15.00 -15.51
N GLU A 364 -17.15 16.24 -15.07
CA GLU A 364 -16.84 17.37 -15.96
C GLU A 364 -15.45 17.25 -16.60
N LEU A 365 -14.45 16.77 -15.86
CA LEU A 365 -13.13 16.48 -16.38
C LEU A 365 -13.17 15.37 -17.47
N ASP A 366 -13.94 14.32 -17.25
CA ASP A 366 -14.11 13.24 -18.22
C ASP A 366 -14.78 13.72 -19.52
N LYS A 367 -15.75 14.64 -19.44
CA LYS A 367 -16.37 15.27 -20.64
C LYS A 367 -15.34 16.03 -21.48
N LYS A 368 -14.37 16.68 -20.83
CA LYS A 368 -13.30 17.48 -21.47
C LYS A 368 -12.14 16.64 -22.01
N LYS A 369 -12.03 15.36 -21.61
CA LYS A 369 -10.94 14.42 -21.92
C LYS A 369 -10.71 14.18 -23.42
N LYS A 370 -11.65 14.50 -24.31
CA LYS A 370 -11.45 14.47 -25.78
C LYS A 370 -10.41 15.51 -26.29
N LYS A 371 -9.84 16.39 -25.45
CA LYS A 371 -8.98 17.50 -25.90
C LYS A 371 -7.64 17.69 -25.18
N THR A 372 -7.27 16.88 -24.18
CA THR A 372 -6.02 17.09 -23.43
C THR A 372 -5.36 15.79 -22.99
N ASP A 373 -4.16 15.54 -23.51
CA ASP A 373 -3.19 14.51 -23.03
C ASP A 373 -2.57 14.86 -21.66
N ARG A 374 -3.26 15.60 -20.79
CA ARG A 374 -2.65 16.12 -19.55
C ARG A 374 -2.89 15.19 -18.37
N GLU A 375 -1.79 14.72 -17.79
CA GLU A 375 -1.76 13.84 -16.60
C GLU A 375 -1.85 14.62 -15.28
N GLU A 376 -1.70 15.95 -15.32
CA GLU A 376 -1.70 16.85 -14.14
C GLU A 376 -2.71 18.00 -14.31
N ILE A 377 -3.54 18.21 -13.28
CA ILE A 377 -4.58 19.24 -13.22
C ILE A 377 -4.34 20.13 -12.01
N ASP A 378 -4.45 21.44 -12.17
CA ASP A 378 -4.46 22.34 -11.02
C ASP A 378 -5.90 22.49 -10.53
N ILE A 379 -6.16 22.15 -9.27
CA ILE A 379 -7.46 22.35 -8.60
C ILE A 379 -7.33 23.57 -7.70
N ILE A 380 -8.16 24.59 -7.95
CA ILE A 380 -8.15 25.84 -7.18
C ILE A 380 -9.42 25.88 -6.36
N PHE A 381 -9.27 25.71 -5.05
CA PHE A 381 -10.38 25.77 -4.11
C PHE A 381 -10.51 27.19 -3.57
N VAL A 382 -11.62 27.86 -3.91
CA VAL A 382 -11.91 29.23 -3.49
C VAL A 382 -12.91 29.19 -2.35
N ALA A 383 -12.51 29.69 -1.20
CA ALA A 383 -13.30 29.66 0.02
C ALA A 383 -12.92 30.81 0.94
N HIS A 384 -13.73 31.05 1.97
CA HIS A 384 -13.23 31.76 3.15
C HIS A 384 -12.33 30.82 3.95
N GLY A 385 -11.43 31.39 4.74
CA GLY A 385 -10.54 30.59 5.56
C GLY A 385 -9.99 31.32 6.76
N SER A 386 -9.58 30.54 7.74
CA SER A 386 -8.92 30.99 8.95
C SER A 386 -7.91 29.95 9.43
N ILE A 387 -7.06 30.36 10.36
CA ILE A 387 -6.10 29.48 11.02
C ILE A 387 -6.38 29.38 12.51
N GLU A 388 -6.26 28.18 13.05
CA GLU A 388 -6.53 27.88 14.46
C GLU A 388 -5.48 26.94 15.07
N ASP A 389 -5.47 26.86 16.41
CA ASP A 389 -4.79 25.80 17.14
C ASP A 389 -5.67 24.53 17.23
N PRO A 390 -5.09 23.35 17.54
CA PRO A 390 -3.65 23.06 17.62
C PRO A 390 -2.95 23.08 16.25
N LEU A 391 -1.63 23.20 16.26
CA LEU A 391 -0.84 22.96 15.04
C LEU A 391 -0.97 21.49 14.60
N ILE A 392 -1.09 21.25 13.30
CA ILE A 392 -1.16 19.93 12.67
C ILE A 392 0.09 19.68 11.82
N MET A 393 0.34 18.43 11.45
CA MET A 393 1.43 18.14 10.51
C MET A 393 1.05 18.59 9.09
N ALA A 394 1.98 19.20 8.35
CA ALA A 394 1.74 19.66 6.98
C ALA A 394 1.33 18.52 6.04
N ASN A 395 1.90 17.33 6.24
CA ASN A 395 1.55 16.15 5.48
C ASN A 395 0.09 15.66 5.72
N SER A 396 -0.61 16.16 6.75
CA SER A 396 -2.05 15.92 6.91
C SER A 396 -2.88 16.54 5.78
N LEU A 397 -2.34 17.54 5.08
CA LEU A 397 -2.96 18.10 3.86
C LEU A 397 -2.68 17.28 2.60
N LEU A 398 -1.79 16.29 2.66
CA LEU A 398 -1.42 15.39 1.56
C LEU A 398 -1.75 13.93 1.90
N PRO A 399 -3.05 13.60 2.13
CA PRO A 399 -3.41 12.28 2.63
C PRO A 399 -3.09 11.17 1.62
N LEU A 400 -3.20 11.41 0.31
CA LEU A 400 -2.86 10.46 -0.75
C LEU A 400 -1.94 11.08 -1.79
N SER A 401 -1.17 10.23 -2.47
CA SER A 401 -0.27 10.60 -3.57
C SER A 401 -0.98 11.08 -4.84
N THR A 402 -2.31 11.09 -4.84
CA THR A 402 -3.14 11.63 -5.92
C THR A 402 -3.15 13.17 -5.91
N ILE A 403 -2.86 13.78 -4.76
CA ILE A 403 -2.51 15.19 -4.65
C ILE A 403 -0.98 15.29 -4.60
N GLU A 404 -0.40 15.93 -5.60
CA GLU A 404 1.05 16.06 -5.71
C GLU A 404 1.62 17.04 -4.69
N ASP A 405 0.93 18.17 -4.51
CA ASP A 405 1.27 19.22 -3.55
C ASP A 405 0.02 20.03 -3.19
N VAL A 406 0.10 20.72 -2.06
CA VAL A 406 -0.86 21.73 -1.62
C VAL A 406 -0.11 23.05 -1.50
N TYR A 407 -0.52 24.05 -2.26
CA TYR A 407 0.05 25.40 -2.22
C TYR A 407 -0.84 26.35 -1.42
N LEU A 408 -0.21 27.02 -0.45
CA LEU A 408 -0.76 28.15 0.27
C LEU A 408 -0.03 29.42 -0.17
N TYR A 409 -0.81 30.47 -0.46
CA TYR A 409 -0.30 31.69 -1.08
C TYR A 409 -0.08 32.81 -0.08
N SER A 410 -1.04 32.99 0.82
CA SER A 410 -0.98 33.98 1.89
C SER A 410 0.05 33.60 2.95
N PRO A 411 0.81 34.55 3.53
CA PRO A 411 1.49 34.35 4.80
C PRO A 411 0.53 33.90 5.91
N TRP A 412 1.07 33.35 6.99
CA TRP A 412 0.28 33.13 8.20
C TRP A 412 -0.22 34.46 8.76
N ASN A 413 -1.42 34.44 9.32
CA ASN A 413 -2.12 35.61 9.85
C ASN A 413 -2.44 36.70 8.81
N CYS A 414 -2.67 36.30 7.55
CA CYS A 414 -2.90 37.23 6.44
C CYS A 414 -4.15 36.88 5.63
N ALA A 415 -5.04 37.86 5.44
CA ALA A 415 -6.21 37.75 4.58
C ALA A 415 -5.80 37.87 3.09
N ILE A 416 -6.66 37.43 2.18
CA ILE A 416 -6.49 37.70 0.75
C ILE A 416 -7.72 38.41 0.18
N ASP A 417 -7.54 39.22 -0.85
CA ASP A 417 -8.65 39.85 -1.57
C ASP A 417 -9.01 39.10 -2.88
N ALA A 418 -10.03 39.61 -3.57
CA ALA A 418 -10.47 39.07 -4.85
C ALA A 418 -9.38 39.09 -5.94
N TYR A 419 -8.48 40.09 -5.94
CA TYR A 419 -7.39 40.18 -6.91
C TYR A 419 -6.34 39.10 -6.71
N ALA A 420 -5.96 38.85 -5.45
CA ALA A 420 -5.09 37.74 -5.10
C ALA A 420 -5.76 36.39 -5.44
N ALA A 421 -7.02 36.18 -5.05
CA ALA A 421 -7.75 34.94 -5.35
C ALA A 421 -7.85 34.69 -6.87
N TYR A 422 -8.17 35.71 -7.67
CA TYR A 422 -8.22 35.62 -9.13
C TYR A 422 -6.84 35.35 -9.75
N GLY A 423 -5.79 35.99 -9.22
CA GLY A 423 -4.41 35.73 -9.63
C GLY A 423 -3.97 34.28 -9.35
N ILE A 424 -4.39 33.70 -8.22
CA ILE A 424 -4.16 32.29 -7.86
C ILE A 424 -4.92 31.37 -8.83
N ALA A 425 -6.21 31.66 -9.07
CA ALA A 425 -7.06 30.88 -9.97
C ALA A 425 -6.49 30.81 -11.39
N THR A 426 -6.03 31.94 -11.93
CA THR A 426 -5.44 32.03 -13.26
C THR A 426 -4.02 31.46 -13.34
N GLY A 427 -3.32 31.33 -12.21
CA GLY A 427 -1.93 30.89 -12.13
C GLY A 427 -0.93 31.93 -12.63
N LEU A 428 -1.34 33.20 -12.69
CA LEU A 428 -0.52 34.31 -13.17
C LEU A 428 0.15 35.08 -12.03
N ILE A 429 -0.36 34.95 -10.80
CA ILE A 429 0.27 35.56 -9.63
C ILE A 429 1.62 34.88 -9.34
N GLU A 430 2.66 35.68 -9.20
CA GLU A 430 4.01 35.25 -8.83
C GLU A 430 4.34 35.80 -7.43
N PRO A 431 5.31 35.22 -6.71
CA PRO A 431 5.71 35.68 -5.38
C PRO A 431 6.04 37.18 -5.31
N LYS A 432 6.55 37.78 -6.39
CA LYS A 432 6.86 39.22 -6.50
C LYS A 432 5.63 40.11 -6.73
N HIS A 433 4.49 39.54 -7.11
CA HIS A 433 3.24 40.28 -7.35
C HIS A 433 2.43 40.50 -6.05
N ARG A 434 2.90 39.97 -4.92
CA ARG A 434 2.26 40.19 -3.61
C ARG A 434 2.42 41.63 -3.18
N ILE A 435 1.31 42.25 -2.83
CA ILE A 435 1.28 43.55 -2.15
C ILE A 435 0.51 43.38 -0.84
N PHE A 436 0.93 44.12 0.18
CA PHE A 436 0.35 44.03 1.51
C PHE A 436 -0.19 45.39 1.94
N GLY A 437 -1.29 45.37 2.67
CA GLY A 437 -1.90 46.54 3.26
C GLY A 437 -2.80 46.15 4.43
N CYS A 438 -3.43 47.15 5.06
CA CYS A 438 -4.37 46.90 6.13
C CYS A 438 -5.77 46.56 5.58
N ILE A 439 -6.42 45.54 6.15
CA ILE A 439 -7.84 45.25 5.85
C ILE A 439 -8.79 46.32 6.40
N ARG A 440 -8.38 47.08 7.42
CA ARG A 440 -9.18 48.17 8.00
C ARG A 440 -9.01 49.42 7.14
N ALA A 441 -9.93 49.61 6.20
CA ALA A 441 -9.92 50.72 5.23
C ALA A 441 -9.85 52.12 5.89
N ASN A 442 -10.31 52.27 7.14
CA ASN A 442 -10.23 53.52 7.90
C ASN A 442 -9.66 53.27 9.30
N GLY A 443 -8.66 54.06 9.71
CA GLY A 443 -8.17 54.11 11.08
C GLY A 443 -6.98 53.20 11.41
N CYS A 444 -6.38 52.51 10.44
CA CYS A 444 -5.09 51.86 10.68
C CYS A 444 -4.01 52.92 10.92
N ARG A 445 -3.29 52.82 12.04
CA ARG A 445 -2.15 53.71 12.36
C ARG A 445 -0.83 53.19 11.78
N ILE A 446 -0.82 51.96 11.27
CA ILE A 446 0.35 51.30 10.70
C ILE A 446 0.36 51.61 9.19
N PRO A 447 1.45 52.16 8.64
CA PRO A 447 1.55 52.37 7.20
C PRO A 447 1.56 51.02 6.47
N ASP A 448 1.16 50.99 5.19
CA ASP A 448 1.09 49.74 4.41
C ASP A 448 2.42 48.95 4.42
N ASN A 449 3.56 49.63 4.39
CA ASN A 449 4.88 49.00 4.50
C ASN A 449 5.10 48.24 5.81
N GLY A 450 4.39 48.60 6.89
CA GLY A 450 4.40 47.88 8.16
C GLY A 450 3.63 46.56 8.14
N HIS A 451 2.80 46.32 7.12
CA HIS A 451 2.11 45.05 6.89
C HIS A 451 2.92 44.05 6.06
N TYR A 452 4.06 44.48 5.50
CA TYR A 452 4.96 43.55 4.81
C TYR A 452 5.65 42.64 5.83
N PRO A 453 5.55 41.32 5.68
CA PRO A 453 6.22 40.42 6.59
C PRO A 453 7.74 40.50 6.39
N ALA A 454 8.50 40.43 7.48
CA ALA A 454 9.95 40.64 7.46
C ALA A 454 10.70 39.58 6.63
N ASN A 455 10.21 38.35 6.62
CA ASN A 455 10.85 37.20 5.96
C ASN A 455 9.90 36.59 4.93
N LEU A 456 9.68 37.28 3.81
CA LEU A 456 8.82 36.76 2.75
C LEU A 456 9.63 35.93 1.75
N PRO A 457 9.42 34.61 1.64
CA PRO A 457 10.21 33.76 0.75
C PRO A 457 9.90 34.00 -0.74
N TYR A 458 10.86 33.69 -1.61
CA TYR A 458 10.74 33.80 -3.08
C TYR A 458 9.86 32.72 -3.73
N TYR A 459 9.38 31.74 -2.96
CA TYR A 459 8.54 30.63 -3.41
C TYR A 459 7.24 30.57 -2.59
N TRP A 460 6.23 29.87 -3.13
CA TRP A 460 4.96 29.64 -2.44
C TRP A 460 5.09 28.58 -1.35
N ASN A 461 4.23 28.64 -0.33
CA ASN A 461 4.24 27.67 0.77
C ASN A 461 3.76 26.30 0.26
N SER A 462 4.70 25.38 0.06
CA SER A 462 4.47 24.01 -0.40
C SER A 462 4.36 23.08 0.81
N MET A 463 3.23 22.41 0.96
CA MET A 463 3.05 21.45 2.05
C MET A 463 3.91 20.21 1.85
N LYS A 464 4.18 19.82 0.60
CA LYS A 464 5.10 18.74 0.27
C LYS A 464 6.52 19.04 0.74
N ASN A 465 7.02 20.25 0.44
CA ASN A 465 8.36 20.68 0.85
C ASN A 465 8.47 20.92 2.36
N THR A 466 7.36 21.26 3.02
CA THR A 466 7.30 21.38 4.49
C THR A 466 7.45 20.02 5.18
N GLY A 467 7.05 18.93 4.52
CA GLY A 467 7.23 17.56 5.02
C GLY A 467 6.50 17.31 6.34
N VAL A 468 7.25 16.95 7.38
CA VAL A 468 6.73 16.70 8.74
C VAL A 468 6.65 17.95 9.61
N GLY A 469 6.88 19.14 9.04
CA GLY A 469 6.74 20.41 9.75
C GLY A 469 5.30 20.63 10.25
N LEU A 470 5.16 21.35 11.37
CA LEU A 470 3.87 21.73 11.91
C LEU A 470 3.37 23.01 11.22
N ILE A 471 2.08 23.07 10.97
CA ILE A 471 1.37 24.22 10.42
C ILE A 471 0.13 24.49 11.27
N PRO A 472 -0.42 25.70 11.27
CA PRO A 472 -1.73 25.95 11.84
C PRO A 472 -2.80 25.04 11.23
N ASN A 473 -3.80 24.66 12.03
CA ASN A 473 -4.99 24.00 11.49
C ASN A 473 -5.72 25.01 10.60
N ILE A 474 -5.88 24.70 9.32
CA ILE A 474 -6.54 25.58 8.36
C ILE A 474 -8.00 25.19 8.29
N LEU A 475 -8.87 26.13 8.63
CA LEU A 475 -10.30 25.97 8.52
C LEU A 475 -10.79 26.70 7.26
N VAL A 476 -11.75 26.10 6.56
CA VAL A 476 -12.40 26.71 5.41
C VAL A 476 -13.91 26.76 5.61
N SER A 477 -14.51 27.85 5.15
CA SER A 477 -15.95 28.08 5.24
C SER A 477 -16.54 28.52 3.90
N PRO A 478 -17.83 28.24 3.65
CA PRO A 478 -18.46 28.52 2.37
C PRO A 478 -18.52 29.99 2.01
N LEU A 479 -18.44 30.27 0.71
CA LEU A 479 -18.79 31.56 0.12
C LEU A 479 -20.31 31.79 0.22
N LYS A 480 -20.71 33.02 0.54
CA LYS A 480 -22.11 33.40 0.74
C LYS A 480 -22.78 33.85 -0.56
N ASP A 481 -23.07 32.95 -1.49
CA ASP A 481 -23.75 33.34 -2.74
C ASP A 481 -25.22 33.78 -2.51
N PRO A 482 -25.67 34.96 -3.02
CA PRO A 482 -24.99 35.98 -3.83
C PRO A 482 -24.48 37.20 -3.02
N GLU A 483 -24.52 37.16 -1.69
CA GLU A 483 -24.22 38.26 -0.78
C GLU A 483 -22.74 38.27 -0.32
N ASP A 484 -21.83 37.71 -1.12
CA ASP A 484 -20.41 37.59 -0.79
C ASP A 484 -19.58 38.57 -1.62
N ASP A 485 -19.17 39.67 -1.00
CA ASP A 485 -18.40 40.72 -1.68
C ASP A 485 -17.07 40.21 -2.26
N ALA A 486 -16.40 39.27 -1.57
CA ALA A 486 -15.14 38.71 -2.03
C ALA A 486 -15.35 37.83 -3.28
N TRP A 487 -16.38 36.96 -3.25
CA TRP A 487 -16.75 36.14 -4.41
C TRP A 487 -17.27 36.98 -5.57
N ASN A 488 -18.11 37.98 -5.31
CA ASN A 488 -18.60 38.91 -6.33
C ASN A 488 -17.45 39.67 -7.00
N GLY A 489 -16.44 40.09 -6.22
CA GLY A 489 -15.20 40.65 -6.73
C GLY A 489 -14.46 39.67 -7.65
N PHE A 490 -14.33 38.41 -7.23
CA PHE A 490 -13.70 37.37 -8.05
C PHE A 490 -14.43 37.16 -9.40
N VAL A 491 -15.76 37.02 -9.36
CA VAL A 491 -16.61 36.85 -10.56
C VAL A 491 -16.52 38.07 -11.48
N PHE A 492 -16.48 39.28 -10.92
CA PHE A 492 -16.27 40.50 -11.69
C PHE A 492 -14.93 40.48 -12.45
N LEU A 493 -13.84 40.06 -11.79
CA LEU A 493 -12.53 39.96 -12.41
C LEU A 493 -12.50 38.87 -13.50
N GLN A 494 -13.13 37.72 -13.27
CA GLN A 494 -13.27 36.66 -14.26
C GLN A 494 -14.05 37.13 -15.50
N ASN A 495 -15.15 37.85 -15.32
CA ASN A 495 -15.92 38.43 -16.42
C ASN A 495 -15.14 39.50 -17.19
N THR A 496 -14.29 40.26 -16.51
CA THR A 496 -13.53 41.38 -17.10
C THR A 496 -12.27 40.90 -17.82
N HIS A 497 -11.58 39.91 -17.25
CA HIS A 497 -10.24 39.51 -17.67
C HIS A 497 -10.15 38.09 -18.23
N GLY A 498 -11.26 37.34 -18.21
CA GLY A 498 -11.41 36.02 -18.80
C GLY A 498 -11.33 34.87 -17.80
N GLU A 499 -11.62 33.68 -18.31
CA GLU A 499 -11.56 32.44 -17.55
C GLU A 499 -10.12 31.98 -17.28
N PRO A 500 -9.87 31.26 -16.17
CA PRO A 500 -8.61 30.56 -15.94
C PRO A 500 -8.21 29.64 -17.11
N ARG A 501 -6.90 29.36 -17.20
CA ARG A 501 -6.36 28.45 -18.23
C ARG A 501 -7.05 27.08 -18.19
N LYS A 502 -7.16 26.41 -19.34
CA LYS A 502 -7.93 25.15 -19.51
C LYS A 502 -7.55 23.99 -18.55
N ASN A 503 -6.34 24.00 -17.97
CA ASN A 503 -5.87 22.97 -17.03
C ASN A 503 -6.02 23.36 -15.55
N ARG A 504 -6.60 24.53 -15.27
CA ARG A 504 -6.87 25.06 -13.94
C ARG A 504 -8.37 25.02 -13.71
N VAL A 505 -8.82 24.24 -12.72
CA VAL A 505 -10.24 24.10 -12.39
C VAL A 505 -10.53 24.82 -11.09
N VAL A 506 -11.35 25.86 -11.18
CA VAL A 506 -11.82 26.62 -10.02
C VAL A 506 -13.05 25.94 -9.43
N ILE A 507 -13.00 25.69 -8.13
CA ILE A 507 -14.07 25.11 -7.33
C ILE A 507 -14.42 26.12 -6.24
N PRO A 508 -15.51 26.89 -6.41
CA PRO A 508 -16.01 27.73 -5.34
C PRO A 508 -16.65 26.83 -4.27
N PHE A 509 -16.29 27.03 -3.00
CA PHE A 509 -16.91 26.32 -1.90
C PHE A 509 -18.24 26.98 -1.56
N ILE A 510 -19.31 26.59 -2.26
CA ILE A 510 -20.66 27.10 -2.05
C ILE A 510 -21.52 25.96 -1.51
N VAL A 511 -22.22 26.19 -0.40
CA VAL A 511 -23.19 25.24 0.16
C VAL A 511 -24.58 25.86 0.16
N PRO A 512 -25.66 25.06 0.08
CA PRO A 512 -27.03 25.59 0.16
C PRO A 512 -27.24 26.41 1.43
N ARG A 513 -27.93 27.56 1.32
CA ARG A 513 -28.14 28.57 2.39
C ARG A 513 -28.60 28.00 3.75
N LEU A 514 -29.32 26.88 3.75
CA LEU A 514 -29.76 26.20 4.99
C LEU A 514 -28.58 25.71 5.86
N PHE A 515 -27.39 25.56 5.27
CA PHE A 515 -26.18 25.06 5.93
C PHE A 515 -25.04 26.09 5.98
N SER A 516 -25.17 27.25 5.33
CA SER A 516 -24.04 28.18 5.11
C SER A 516 -23.53 28.87 6.38
N ASN A 517 -24.36 29.00 7.42
CA ASN A 517 -24.01 29.78 8.63
C ASN A 517 -23.28 28.98 9.72
N PHE A 518 -23.12 27.66 9.56
CA PHE A 518 -22.63 26.78 10.64
C PHE A 518 -21.54 25.80 10.19
N VAL A 519 -21.06 25.91 8.95
CA VAL A 519 -20.17 24.90 8.36
C VAL A 519 -18.79 25.50 8.19
N THR A 520 -17.95 25.27 9.18
CA THR A 520 -16.50 25.44 9.08
C THR A 520 -15.88 24.05 9.14
N ILE A 521 -15.01 23.73 8.18
CA ILE A 521 -14.39 22.40 8.11
C ILE A 521 -12.87 22.51 7.99
N PRO A 522 -12.11 21.57 8.55
CA PRO A 522 -10.67 21.55 8.35
C PRO A 522 -10.29 21.26 6.90
N LEU A 523 -9.25 21.92 6.40
CA LEU A 523 -8.77 21.77 5.03
C LEU A 523 -8.31 20.34 4.74
N TYR A 524 -7.73 19.63 5.72
CA TYR A 524 -7.34 18.23 5.53
C TYR A 524 -8.54 17.31 5.22
N VAL A 525 -9.75 17.68 5.62
CA VAL A 525 -10.98 16.95 5.26
C VAL A 525 -11.34 17.18 3.79
N VAL A 526 -11.15 18.41 3.31
CA VAL A 526 -11.35 18.77 1.89
C VAL A 526 -10.35 18.04 1.01
N THR A 527 -9.06 18.10 1.35
CA THR A 527 -8.01 17.42 0.58
C THR A 527 -8.15 15.91 0.67
N LEU A 528 -8.67 15.36 1.78
CA LEU A 528 -9.03 13.95 1.88
C LEU A 528 -10.16 13.56 0.90
N ALA A 529 -11.29 14.26 0.95
CA ALA A 529 -12.43 13.96 0.08
C ALA A 529 -12.02 14.01 -1.41
N LEU A 530 -11.24 15.04 -1.78
CA LEU A 530 -10.66 15.14 -3.13
C LEU A 530 -9.74 13.95 -3.42
N SER A 531 -8.79 13.68 -2.53
CA SER A 531 -7.82 12.60 -2.69
C SER A 531 -8.49 11.25 -2.93
N LEU A 532 -9.57 10.93 -2.21
CA LEU A 532 -10.33 9.69 -2.36
C LEU A 532 -11.00 9.58 -3.73
N VAL A 533 -11.59 10.67 -4.22
CA VAL A 533 -12.17 10.72 -5.57
C VAL A 533 -11.06 10.55 -6.62
N LEU A 534 -9.95 11.29 -6.51
CA LEU A 534 -8.81 11.16 -7.44
C LEU A 534 -8.09 9.80 -7.33
N PHE A 535 -8.19 9.13 -6.20
CA PHE A 535 -7.64 7.78 -6.04
C PHE A 535 -8.43 6.75 -6.83
N ILE A 536 -9.76 6.85 -6.80
CA ILE A 536 -10.65 6.00 -7.60
C ILE A 536 -10.61 6.39 -9.09
N PHE A 537 -10.28 7.64 -9.41
CA PHE A 537 -10.22 8.16 -10.76
C PHE A 537 -8.86 8.82 -11.03
N PRO A 538 -7.93 8.19 -11.81
CA PRO A 538 -6.48 8.41 -11.93
C PRO A 538 -6.16 9.74 -12.61
N PHE A 539 -6.49 10.81 -11.91
CA PHE A 539 -6.02 12.15 -12.15
C PHE A 539 -5.02 12.46 -11.04
N LYS A 540 -3.87 13.03 -11.41
CA LYS A 540 -3.01 13.71 -10.44
C LYS A 540 -3.41 15.16 -10.41
N ALA A 541 -3.42 15.74 -9.21
CA ALA A 541 -3.74 17.15 -9.06
C ALA A 541 -2.75 17.88 -8.14
N THR A 542 -2.50 19.14 -8.47
CA THR A 542 -1.94 20.10 -7.54
C THR A 542 -3.08 20.90 -6.95
N PHE A 543 -3.18 20.94 -5.62
CA PHE A 543 -4.23 21.67 -4.93
C PHE A 543 -3.74 23.07 -4.56
N HIS A 544 -4.51 24.09 -4.92
CA HIS A 544 -4.24 25.48 -4.62
C HIS A 544 -5.35 26.01 -3.74
N LEU A 545 -5.01 26.47 -2.54
CA LEU A 545 -5.97 27.15 -1.68
C LEU A 545 -5.98 28.65 -1.98
N ALA A 546 -7.13 29.15 -2.43
CA ALA A 546 -7.42 30.59 -2.53
C ALA A 546 -8.38 30.96 -1.39
N ALA A 547 -7.82 31.11 -0.19
CA ALA A 547 -8.56 31.50 1.01
C ALA A 547 -7.68 32.37 1.92
N CYS A 548 -8.33 33.09 2.84
CA CYS A 548 -7.65 33.80 3.91
C CYS A 548 -6.94 32.81 4.85
N LEU A 549 -5.83 33.24 5.45
CA LEU A 549 -5.11 32.52 6.51
C LEU A 549 -4.95 33.42 7.74
N SER A 550 -5.98 34.23 8.01
CA SER A 550 -6.07 35.10 9.19
C SER A 550 -6.46 34.31 10.44
N ARG A 551 -6.09 34.82 11.61
CA ARG A 551 -6.60 34.30 12.89
C ARG A 551 -8.04 34.77 13.10
N ASP A 552 -8.87 33.89 13.64
CA ASP A 552 -10.24 34.25 14.02
C ASP A 552 -10.29 35.10 15.30
N SER A 553 -9.26 35.02 16.15
CA SER A 553 -9.12 35.90 17.30
C SER A 553 -7.64 36.20 17.63
N ASP A 554 -7.40 37.33 18.28
CA ASP A 554 -6.06 37.78 18.72
C ASP A 554 -5.42 36.83 19.76
N THR A 555 -6.18 35.84 20.28
CA THR A 555 -5.66 34.84 21.23
C THR A 555 -5.20 33.54 20.58
N THR A 556 -5.67 33.26 19.36
CA THR A 556 -5.41 32.02 18.64
C THR A 556 -3.94 31.95 18.21
N LEU A 557 -3.24 30.83 18.50
CA LEU A 557 -1.82 30.59 18.17
C LEU A 557 -0.79 31.51 18.86
N ASN A 558 -1.16 32.14 19.98
CA ASN A 558 -0.23 32.95 20.76
C ASN A 558 1.00 32.16 21.20
N GLY A 559 2.19 32.74 20.95
CA GLY A 559 3.47 32.12 21.26
C GLY A 559 4.08 31.27 20.13
N PHE A 560 3.36 31.05 19.02
CA PHE A 560 3.90 30.37 17.85
C PHE A 560 4.41 31.31 16.74
N ASP A 561 4.32 32.63 16.91
CA ASP A 561 4.70 33.61 15.87
C ASP A 561 6.12 33.41 15.35
N ALA A 562 7.08 33.22 16.25
CA ALA A 562 8.48 32.99 15.88
C ALA A 562 8.65 31.69 15.07
N TYR A 563 7.92 30.64 15.45
CA TYR A 563 7.93 29.36 14.74
C TYR A 563 7.30 29.51 13.34
N LEU A 564 6.12 30.11 13.25
CA LEU A 564 5.39 30.30 11.98
C LEU A 564 6.14 31.24 11.02
N ASN A 565 6.79 32.28 11.56
CA ASN A 565 7.65 33.16 10.78
C ASN A 565 8.91 32.44 10.26
N GLY A 566 9.40 31.44 10.98
CA GLY A 566 10.49 30.57 10.52
C GLY A 566 10.03 29.50 9.52
N GLN A 567 8.79 29.01 9.61
CA GLN A 567 8.26 27.97 8.72
C GLN A 567 7.96 28.50 7.31
N TYR A 568 7.31 29.66 7.21
CA TYR A 568 7.04 30.29 5.91
C TYR A 568 7.17 31.80 6.02
N SER A 569 6.23 32.45 6.70
CA SER A 569 6.20 33.88 7.00
C SER A 569 4.95 34.17 7.83
N CYS A 570 5.00 35.13 8.74
CA CYS A 570 3.83 35.56 9.51
C CYS A 570 3.70 37.09 9.44
N THR A 571 2.50 37.58 9.11
CA THR A 571 2.21 39.01 9.14
C THR A 571 1.71 39.45 10.51
N ILE A 572 1.76 40.75 10.76
CA ILE A 572 1.04 41.37 11.87
C ILE A 572 -0.47 41.29 11.66
N ASP A 573 -1.24 41.54 12.71
CA ASP A 573 -2.71 41.48 12.66
C ASP A 573 -3.30 42.44 11.63
N HIS A 574 -4.46 42.05 11.10
CA HIS A 574 -5.23 42.83 10.12
C HIS A 574 -4.49 43.09 8.79
N SER A 575 -3.48 42.28 8.48
CA SER A 575 -2.79 42.33 7.20
C SER A 575 -3.61 41.62 6.11
N MET A 576 -3.67 42.23 4.93
CA MET A 576 -4.31 41.69 3.74
C MET A 576 -3.29 41.67 2.59
N MET A 577 -3.22 40.54 1.90
CA MET A 577 -2.45 40.35 0.68
C MET A 577 -3.35 40.56 -0.54
N SER A 578 -2.92 41.43 -1.44
CA SER A 578 -3.52 41.63 -2.77
C SER A 578 -2.50 41.31 -3.86
N SER A 579 -2.90 41.50 -5.12
CA SER A 579 -2.02 41.32 -6.27
C SER A 579 -1.76 42.63 -6.99
N SER A 580 -0.49 43.00 -7.14
CA SER A 580 -0.06 44.08 -8.06
C SER A 580 -0.11 43.66 -9.54
N MET A 581 -0.52 42.42 -9.80
CA MET A 581 -0.65 41.91 -11.14
C MET A 581 -1.57 42.80 -11.96
N ARG A 582 -1.00 43.39 -13.02
CA ARG A 582 -1.81 44.01 -14.06
C ARG A 582 -2.56 42.89 -14.77
N LEU A 583 -3.86 42.77 -14.49
CA LEU A 583 -4.75 41.73 -15.00
C LEU A 583 -5.04 41.91 -16.51
N TYR A 584 -4.00 41.97 -17.35
CA TYR A 584 -4.17 42.07 -18.79
C TYR A 584 -3.99 40.70 -19.43
N HIS A 585 -5.10 39.99 -19.62
CA HIS A 585 -5.22 39.22 -20.85
C HIS A 585 -5.67 40.19 -21.94
N ALA A 586 -4.85 40.34 -22.98
CA ALA A 586 -5.17 41.16 -24.14
C ALA A 586 -6.59 40.82 -24.59
N ASN A 587 -7.45 41.84 -24.64
CA ASN A 587 -8.83 41.71 -25.07
C ASN A 587 -8.84 40.90 -26.39
N PRO A 588 -9.43 39.69 -26.42
CA PRO A 588 -9.36 38.82 -27.59
C PRO A 588 -9.93 39.49 -28.84
N GLY A 589 -10.95 40.35 -28.66
CA GLY A 589 -11.51 41.17 -29.72
C GLY A 589 -10.54 42.25 -30.22
N LEU A 590 -9.80 42.89 -29.31
CA LEU A 590 -8.78 43.90 -29.68
C LEU A 590 -7.55 43.25 -30.34
N TYR A 591 -7.09 42.09 -29.88
CA TYR A 591 -5.99 41.36 -30.51
C TYR A 591 -6.36 40.90 -31.92
N ASN A 592 -7.58 40.37 -32.12
CA ASN A 592 -8.08 40.00 -33.44
C ASN A 592 -8.31 41.22 -34.36
N ALA A 593 -8.80 42.33 -33.81
CA ALA A 593 -8.96 43.59 -34.56
C ALA A 593 -7.60 44.20 -34.95
N LEU A 594 -6.61 44.17 -34.07
CA LEU A 594 -5.25 44.65 -34.37
C LEU A 594 -4.55 43.74 -35.38
N ARG A 595 -4.68 42.41 -35.28
CA ARG A 595 -4.13 41.47 -36.27
C ARG A 595 -4.72 41.69 -37.67
N ALA A 596 -6.02 41.96 -37.78
CA ALA A 596 -6.66 42.27 -39.05
C ALA A 596 -6.20 43.61 -39.68
N VAL A 597 -5.66 44.53 -38.88
CA VAL A 597 -5.16 45.84 -39.33
C VAL A 597 -3.67 45.78 -39.73
N PHE A 598 -2.89 44.84 -39.18
CA PHE A 598 -1.44 44.79 -39.37
C PHE A 598 -0.92 43.61 -40.21
N ASP A 599 -1.77 42.66 -40.63
CA ASP A 599 -1.40 41.53 -41.53
C ASP A 599 -1.72 41.81 -43.03
N HIS A 600 -1.46 43.03 -43.53
CA HIS A 600 -1.43 43.35 -44.97
C HIS A 600 -0.05 43.77 -45.45
#